data_AF-A0A7V5X2Q5-F1
#
_entry.id   AF-A0A7V5X2Q5-F1
#
_cell.length_a   1.000
_cell.length_b   1.000
_cell.length_c   1.000
_cell.angle_alpha   90.00
_cell.angle_beta   90.00
_cell.angle_gamma   90.00
#
_symmetry.space_group_name_H-M   'P 1'
#
loop_
_entity.id
_entity.type
_entity.pdbx_description
1 polymer ?
#
loop_
_entity_poly.entity_id
_entity_poly.type
_entity_poly.pdbx_seq_one_letter_code
_entity_poly.pdbx_strand_id
1 'polypeptide(L)'
;MFLGKMDAAEQELSHGKSMSIDLGDIPLMVPPSVIARHKIAIAVDSIIDGRFNYKKLSESLTEIRNDPYVPRYLKVEAGYVLVLMERIERAGDDLESMSKKNDACERAQEQMRGELEEMKYKLDKIEEIHIDSQKRRGMQ
;
A
#
# COMPACT_ATOMS: atom_id res chain seq x y z
N MET A 1 31.64 -14.67 11.41
CA MET A 1 31.31 -13.25 11.12
C MET A 1 29.89 -13.08 10.54
N PHE A 2 29.35 -14.04 9.75
CA PHE A 2 27.97 -14.02 9.21
C PHE A 2 26.86 -14.02 10.28
N LEU A 3 26.95 -14.91 11.27
CA LEU A 3 25.94 -15.01 12.35
C LEU A 3 25.75 -13.69 13.11
N GLY A 4 26.84 -12.99 13.46
CA GLY A 4 26.74 -11.69 14.13
C GLY A 4 26.13 -10.58 13.27
N LYS A 5 26.33 -10.61 11.95
CA LYS A 5 25.63 -9.70 11.01
C LYS A 5 24.15 -10.01 10.95
N MET A 6 23.78 -11.28 10.92
CA MET A 6 22.39 -11.74 10.91
C MET A 6 21.68 -11.35 12.20
N ASP A 7 22.30 -11.55 13.36
CA ASP A 7 21.73 -11.16 14.66
C ASP A 7 21.52 -9.64 14.75
N ALA A 8 22.46 -8.84 14.25
CA ALA A 8 22.32 -7.38 14.18
C ALA A 8 21.18 -6.96 13.24
N ALA A 9 21.08 -7.58 12.07
CA ALA A 9 20.02 -7.31 11.11
C ALA A 9 18.63 -7.67 11.67
N GLU A 10 18.49 -8.82 12.32
CA GLU A 10 17.24 -9.19 13.00
C GLU A 10 16.89 -8.22 14.13
N GLN A 11 17.89 -7.72 14.87
CA GLN A 11 17.67 -6.70 15.88
C GLN A 11 17.14 -5.41 15.23
N GLU A 12 17.69 -4.94 14.12
CA GLU A 12 17.16 -3.78 13.39
C GLU A 12 15.71 -3.98 12.94
N LEU A 13 15.43 -5.12 12.30
CA LEU A 13 14.10 -5.50 11.83
C LEU A 13 13.08 -5.60 12.96
N SER A 14 13.48 -6.11 14.13
CA SER A 14 12.59 -6.21 15.29
C SER A 14 12.12 -4.84 15.82
N HIS A 15 12.88 -3.78 15.52
CA HIS A 15 12.49 -2.39 15.82
C HIS A 15 11.79 -1.71 14.64
N GLY A 16 11.44 -2.45 13.58
CA GLY A 16 10.79 -1.92 12.38
C GLY A 16 11.71 -1.07 11.51
N LYS A 17 13.03 -1.20 11.63
CA LYS A 17 14.00 -0.53 10.75
C LYS A 17 14.41 -1.48 9.63
N SER A 18 14.60 -0.95 8.42
CA SER A 18 15.23 -1.73 7.36
C SER A 18 16.68 -2.06 7.70
N MET A 19 17.15 -3.19 7.19
CA MET A 19 18.50 -3.68 7.43
C MET A 19 19.51 -2.76 6.76
N SER A 20 20.45 -2.25 7.54
CA SER A 20 21.58 -1.47 7.00
C SER A 20 22.70 -2.36 6.44
N ILE A 21 22.64 -3.66 6.74
CA ILE A 21 23.71 -4.63 6.49
C ILE A 21 23.30 -5.56 5.33
N ASP A 22 24.16 -5.65 4.32
CA ASP A 22 24.00 -6.63 3.24
C ASP A 22 24.25 -8.06 3.76
N LEU A 23 23.25 -8.92 3.58
CA LEU A 23 23.27 -10.32 3.98
C LEU A 23 23.51 -11.27 2.78
N GLY A 24 23.87 -10.77 1.60
CA GLY A 24 23.95 -11.56 0.36
C GLY A 24 24.88 -12.79 0.37
N ASP A 25 25.95 -12.78 1.18
CA ASP A 25 26.91 -13.89 1.22
C ASP A 25 26.54 -14.94 2.27
N ILE A 26 25.73 -15.93 1.87
CA ILE A 26 25.48 -17.12 2.68
C ILE A 26 26.70 -18.06 2.61
N PRO A 27 27.31 -18.46 3.75
CA PRO A 27 28.37 -19.46 3.76
C PRO A 27 27.89 -20.81 3.20
N LEU A 28 28.77 -21.54 2.50
CA LEU A 28 28.45 -22.82 1.82
C LEU A 28 27.81 -23.91 2.72
N MET A 29 28.02 -23.88 4.03
CA MET A 29 27.33 -24.76 4.99
C MET A 29 26.81 -23.96 6.16
N VAL A 30 25.49 -23.78 6.18
CA VAL A 30 24.74 -23.19 7.31
C VAL A 30 23.59 -24.11 7.70
N PRO A 31 23.25 -24.18 9.00
CA PRO A 31 22.08 -24.94 9.46
C PRO A 31 20.79 -24.46 8.78
N PRO A 32 19.82 -25.34 8.52
CA PRO A 32 18.51 -24.97 7.96
C PRO A 32 17.79 -23.87 8.75
N SER A 33 17.98 -23.82 10.07
CA SER A 33 17.44 -22.76 10.94
C SER A 33 18.01 -21.39 10.61
N VAL A 34 19.30 -21.30 10.27
CA VAL A 34 19.98 -20.05 9.90
C VAL A 34 19.53 -19.58 8.52
N ILE A 35 19.38 -20.52 7.58
CA ILE A 35 18.85 -20.22 6.24
C ILE A 35 17.41 -19.70 6.34
N ALA A 36 16.56 -20.34 7.15
CA ALA A 36 15.19 -19.91 7.37
C ALA A 36 15.12 -18.51 7.99
N ARG A 37 15.89 -18.24 9.05
CA ARG A 37 16.03 -16.91 9.68
C ARG A 37 16.44 -15.84 8.66
N HIS A 38 17.48 -16.12 7.87
CA HIS A 38 17.96 -15.23 6.84
C HIS A 38 16.90 -14.94 5.75
N LYS A 39 16.21 -15.97 5.25
CA LYS A 39 15.12 -15.81 4.28
C LYS A 39 13.95 -14.99 4.86
N ILE A 40 13.59 -15.21 6.12
CA ILE A 40 12.55 -14.43 6.83
C ILE A 40 13.00 -12.97 6.97
N ALA A 41 14.26 -12.73 7.35
CA ALA A 41 14.81 -11.38 7.49
C ALA A 41 14.75 -10.60 6.17
N ILE A 42 15.16 -11.21 5.05
CA ILE A 42 15.04 -10.60 3.71
C ILE A 42 13.58 -10.29 3.37
N ALA A 43 12.64 -11.19 3.71
CA ALA A 43 11.23 -10.98 3.44
C ALA A 43 10.69 -9.79 4.23
N VAL A 44 10.99 -9.70 5.53
CA VAL A 44 10.57 -8.59 6.39
C VAL A 44 11.19 -7.27 5.93
N ASP A 45 12.48 -7.27 5.59
CA ASP A 45 13.17 -6.09 5.08
C ASP A 45 12.53 -5.58 3.78
N SER A 46 12.25 -6.48 2.83
CA SER A 46 11.57 -6.12 1.57
C SER A 46 10.18 -5.54 1.80
N ILE A 47 9.47 -6.00 2.83
CA ILE A 47 8.15 -5.48 3.24
C ILE A 47 8.30 -4.07 3.82
N ILE A 48 9.28 -3.84 4.70
CA ILE A 48 9.55 -2.52 5.29
C ILE A 48 9.93 -1.51 4.19
N ASP A 49 10.77 -1.92 3.25
CA ASP A 49 11.18 -1.11 2.10
C ASP A 49 10.06 -0.85 1.09
N GLY A 50 8.91 -1.52 1.23
CA GLY A 50 7.77 -1.41 0.31
C GLY A 50 8.02 -2.00 -1.08
N ARG A 51 9.17 -2.64 -1.30
CA ARG A 51 9.61 -3.22 -2.59
C ARG A 51 9.63 -4.73 -2.50
N PHE A 52 8.48 -5.34 -2.26
CA PHE A 52 8.38 -6.78 -2.12
C PHE A 52 7.65 -7.42 -3.31
N ASN A 53 8.21 -8.53 -3.80
CA ASN A 53 7.55 -9.38 -4.79
C ASN A 53 6.79 -10.49 -4.05
N TYR A 54 5.46 -10.35 -3.98
CA TYR A 54 4.61 -11.28 -3.24
C TYR A 54 4.85 -12.74 -3.65
N LYS A 55 4.85 -13.02 -4.95
CA LYS A 55 5.03 -14.37 -5.49
C LYS A 55 6.35 -15.00 -5.02
N LYS A 56 7.47 -14.32 -5.24
CA LYS A 56 8.81 -14.83 -4.89
C LYS A 56 8.96 -15.07 -3.38
N LEU A 57 8.49 -14.15 -2.55
CA LEU A 57 8.59 -14.27 -1.10
C LEU A 57 7.62 -15.32 -0.54
N SER A 58 6.42 -15.44 -1.12
CA SER A 58 5.43 -16.43 -0.70
C SER A 58 5.92 -17.87 -0.93
N GLU A 59 6.58 -18.12 -2.06
CA GLU A 59 7.22 -19.39 -2.39
C GLU A 59 8.32 -19.70 -1.35
N SER A 60 9.24 -18.75 -1.11
CA SER A 60 10.33 -18.89 -0.13
C SER A 60 9.84 -19.17 1.29
N LEU A 61 8.82 -18.45 1.77
CA LEU A 61 8.26 -18.65 3.12
C LEU A 61 7.48 -19.98 3.22
N THR A 62 6.85 -20.42 2.12
CA THR A 62 6.16 -21.72 2.06
C THR A 62 7.16 -22.88 2.10
N GLU A 63 8.31 -22.75 1.44
CA GLU A 63 9.41 -23.72 1.54
C GLU A 63 9.84 -23.90 3.00
N ILE A 64 10.05 -22.80 3.73
CA ILE A 64 10.44 -22.83 5.16
C ILE A 64 9.39 -23.57 5.99
N ARG A 65 8.10 -23.32 5.75
CA ARG A 65 7.00 -23.97 6.48
C ARG A 65 6.98 -25.49 6.27
N ASN A 66 7.30 -25.93 5.06
CA ASN A 66 7.25 -27.34 4.68
C ASN A 66 8.56 -28.10 4.96
N ASP A 67 9.67 -27.39 5.20
CA ASP A 67 10.98 -28.01 5.44
C ASP A 67 10.99 -28.84 6.75
N PRO A 68 11.22 -30.16 6.71
CA PRO A 68 11.23 -31.01 7.90
C PRO A 68 12.36 -30.69 8.88
N TYR A 69 13.46 -30.06 8.44
CA TYR A 69 14.64 -29.76 9.24
C TYR A 69 14.59 -28.37 9.89
N VAL A 70 13.55 -27.58 9.60
CA VAL A 70 13.36 -26.27 10.21
C VAL A 70 12.58 -26.41 11.53
N PRO A 71 13.07 -25.79 12.63
CA PRO A 71 12.35 -25.73 13.90
C PRO A 71 10.94 -25.15 13.78
N ARG A 72 10.02 -25.64 14.62
CA ARG A 72 8.59 -25.24 14.58
C ARG A 72 8.36 -23.73 14.70
N TYR A 73 9.13 -23.03 15.53
CA TYR A 73 8.94 -21.59 15.73
C TYR A 73 9.18 -20.78 14.44
N LEU A 74 10.22 -21.12 13.66
CA LEU A 74 10.51 -20.48 12.37
C LEU A 74 9.43 -20.76 11.32
N LYS A 75 8.83 -21.95 11.35
CA LYS A 75 7.66 -22.26 10.49
C LYS A 75 6.46 -21.38 10.81
N VAL A 76 6.23 -21.15 12.09
CA VAL A 76 5.14 -20.30 12.58
C VAL A 76 5.40 -18.84 12.21
N GLU A 77 6.63 -18.35 12.40
CA GLU A 77 7.05 -16.99 12.01
C GLU A 77 6.91 -16.77 10.51
N ALA A 78 7.39 -17.69 9.67
CA ALA A 78 7.18 -17.62 8.22
C ALA A 78 5.68 -17.58 7.86
N GLY A 79 4.85 -18.32 8.60
CA GLY A 79 3.39 -18.27 8.48
C GLY A 79 2.79 -16.91 8.84
N TYR A 80 3.24 -16.28 9.91
CA TYR A 80 2.80 -14.93 10.28
C TYR A 80 3.18 -13.91 9.21
N VAL A 81 4.40 -13.97 8.68
CA VAL A 81 4.83 -13.08 7.60
C VAL A 81 3.98 -13.27 6.34
N LEU A 82 3.66 -14.51 5.96
CA LEU A 82 2.75 -14.78 4.83
C LEU A 82 1.38 -14.10 5.01
N VAL A 83 0.76 -14.25 6.19
CA VAL A 83 -0.55 -13.62 6.45
C VAL A 83 -0.46 -12.10 6.43
N LEU A 84 0.63 -11.52 6.94
CA LEU A 84 0.85 -10.07 6.88
C LEU A 84 1.01 -9.59 5.44
N MET A 85 1.77 -10.31 4.61
CA MET A 85 1.92 -10.00 3.20
C MET A 85 0.59 -10.01 2.45
N GLU A 86 -0.24 -11.03 2.65
CA GLU A 86 -1.59 -11.10 2.05
C GLU A 86 -2.46 -9.90 2.45
N ARG A 87 -2.36 -9.45 3.70
CA ARG A 87 -3.12 -8.28 4.18
C ARG A 87 -2.60 -6.98 3.57
N ILE A 88 -1.29 -6.83 3.40
CA ILE A 88 -0.69 -5.65 2.78
C ILE A 88 -1.07 -5.56 1.31
N GLU A 89 -1.05 -6.68 0.58
CA GLU A 89 -1.46 -6.74 -0.83
C GLU A 89 -2.93 -6.31 -1.00
N ARG A 90 -3.84 -6.87 -0.19
CA ARG A 90 -5.26 -6.47 -0.20
C ARG A 90 -5.46 -5.00 0.15
N ALA A 91 -4.73 -4.49 1.14
CA ALA A 91 -4.79 -3.07 1.50
C ALA A 91 -4.29 -2.16 0.35
N GLY A 92 -3.31 -2.62 -0.42
CA GLY A 92 -2.84 -1.95 -1.63
C GLY A 92 -3.93 -1.87 -2.70
N ASP A 93 -4.59 -2.99 -2.99
CA ASP A 93 -5.71 -3.04 -3.95
C ASP A 93 -6.87 -2.13 -3.54
N ASP A 94 -7.21 -2.13 -2.24
CA ASP A 94 -8.27 -1.28 -1.68
C ASP A 94 -7.90 0.21 -1.80
N LEU A 95 -6.64 0.56 -1.53
CA LEU A 95 -6.15 1.94 -1.65
C LEU A 95 -6.20 2.42 -3.11
N GLU A 96 -5.80 1.58 -4.07
CA GLU A 96 -5.86 1.92 -5.50
C GLU A 96 -7.32 2.10 -5.95
N SER A 97 -8.22 1.23 -5.51
CA SER A 97 -9.66 1.33 -5.76
C SER A 97 -10.25 2.62 -5.20
N MET A 98 -9.87 3.00 -3.97
CA MET A 98 -10.30 4.24 -3.35
C MET A 98 -9.74 5.48 -4.06
N SER A 99 -8.48 5.44 -4.51
CA SER A 99 -7.88 6.52 -5.30
C SER A 99 -8.67 6.75 -6.59
N LYS A 100 -8.99 5.68 -7.34
CA LYS A 100 -9.79 5.78 -8.57
C LYS A 100 -11.19 6.37 -8.33
N LYS A 101 -11.81 6.01 -7.21
CA LYS A 101 -13.11 6.58 -6.80
C LYS A 101 -12.99 8.06 -6.44
N ASN A 102 -11.91 8.45 -5.77
CA ASN A 102 -11.67 9.85 -5.42
C ASN A 102 -11.49 10.70 -6.69
N ASP A 103 -10.66 10.26 -7.64
CA ASP A 103 -10.47 10.95 -8.93
C ASP A 103 -11.77 11.07 -9.75
N ALA A 104 -12.62 10.05 -9.68
CA ALA A 104 -13.95 10.09 -10.30
C ALA A 104 -14.87 11.10 -9.60
N CYS A 105 -14.85 11.13 -8.27
CA CYS A 105 -15.64 12.06 -7.46
C CYS A 105 -15.22 13.51 -7.70
N GLU A 106 -13.92 13.79 -7.75
CA GLU A 106 -13.38 15.13 -8.04
C GLU A 106 -13.81 15.63 -9.42
N ARG A 107 -13.78 14.76 -10.45
CA ARG A 107 -14.28 15.11 -11.78
C ARG A 107 -15.78 15.41 -11.79
N ALA A 108 -16.58 14.60 -11.09
CA ALA A 108 -18.01 14.84 -10.97
C ALA A 108 -18.30 16.15 -10.21
N GLN A 109 -17.52 16.46 -9.18
CA GLN A 109 -17.64 17.69 -8.41
C GLN A 109 -17.33 18.92 -9.26
N GLU A 110 -16.27 18.89 -10.07
CA GLU A 110 -15.92 19.99 -10.99
C GLU A 110 -17.03 20.22 -12.03
N GLN A 111 -17.59 19.14 -12.59
CA GLN A 111 -18.72 19.23 -13.52
C GLN A 111 -19.93 19.88 -12.86
N MET A 112 -20.33 19.41 -11.67
CA MET A 112 -21.47 19.99 -10.94
C MET A 112 -21.22 21.46 -10.57
N ARG A 113 -19.98 21.86 -10.28
CA ARG A 113 -19.65 23.28 -10.02
C ARG A 113 -19.88 24.12 -11.28
N GLY A 114 -19.46 23.64 -12.44
CA GLY A 114 -19.71 24.30 -13.73
C GLY A 114 -21.20 24.45 -14.03
N GLU A 115 -21.99 23.37 -13.86
CA GLU A 115 -23.45 23.42 -14.05
C GLU A 115 -24.13 24.41 -13.08
N LEU A 116 -23.65 24.50 -11.84
CA LEU A 116 -24.18 25.43 -10.85
C LEU A 116 -23.86 26.89 -11.21
N GLU A 117 -22.65 27.18 -11.71
CA GLU A 117 -22.28 28.50 -12.20
C GLU A 117 -23.12 28.90 -13.43
N GLU A 118 -23.35 27.98 -14.36
CA GLU A 118 -24.21 28.23 -15.53
C GLU A 118 -25.66 28.54 -15.11
N MET A 119 -26.20 27.77 -14.16
CA MET A 119 -27.56 27.99 -13.66
C MET A 119 -27.70 29.32 -12.92
N LYS A 120 -26.70 29.73 -12.14
CA LYS A 120 -26.68 31.06 -11.52
C LYS A 120 -26.69 32.17 -12.57
N TYR A 121 -25.85 32.07 -13.60
CA TYR A 121 -25.82 33.05 -14.67
C TYR A 121 -27.17 33.16 -15.40
N LYS A 122 -27.81 32.02 -15.72
CA LYS A 122 -29.13 32.01 -16.34
C LYS A 122 -30.20 32.65 -15.45
N LEU A 123 -30.16 32.39 -14.14
CA LEU A 123 -31.08 32.99 -13.17
C LEU A 123 -30.94 34.51 -13.15
N ASP A 124 -29.71 35.01 -13.00
CA ASP A 124 -29.42 36.46 -13.00
C ASP A 124 -29.93 37.13 -14.29
N LYS A 125 -29.77 36.47 -15.44
CA LYS A 125 -30.28 36.98 -16.72
C LYS A 125 -31.80 37.00 -16.79
N ILE A 126 -32.47 35.99 -16.25
CA ILE A 126 -33.94 35.97 -16.18
C ILE A 126 -34.44 37.09 -15.27
N GLU A 127 -33.78 37.33 -14.13
CA GLU A 127 -34.12 38.42 -13.22
C GLU A 127 -33.94 39.80 -13.89
N GLU A 128 -32.84 40.01 -14.61
CA GLU A 128 -32.60 41.23 -15.39
C GLU A 128 -33.72 41.46 -16.43
N ILE A 129 -34.07 40.43 -17.20
CA ILE A 129 -35.17 40.47 -18.17
C ILE A 129 -36.51 40.78 -17.48
N HIS A 130 -36.76 40.18 -16.31
CA HIS A 130 -37.99 40.39 -15.56
C HIS A 130 -38.14 41.85 -15.10
N ILE A 131 -37.07 42.41 -14.52
CA ILE A 131 -37.03 43.81 -14.07
C ILE A 131 -37.29 44.76 -15.25
N ASP A 132 -36.63 44.54 -16.39
CA ASP A 132 -36.81 45.36 -17.58
C ASP A 132 -38.23 45.26 -18.17
N SER A 133 -38.81 44.05 -18.15
CA SER A 133 -40.20 43.84 -18.58
C SER A 133 -41.20 44.57 -17.67
N GLN A 134 -40.99 44.53 -16.35
CA GLN A 134 -41.82 45.27 -15.40
C GLN A 134 -41.71 46.79 -15.59
N LYS A 135 -40.50 47.32 -15.81
CA LYS A 135 -40.29 48.75 -16.09
C LYS A 135 -41.04 49.20 -17.36
N ARG A 136 -41.01 48.40 -18.43
CA ARG A 136 -41.75 48.71 -19.68
C ARG A 136 -43.26 48.67 -19.50
N ARG A 137 -43.78 47.78 -18.65
CA ARG A 137 -45.23 47.66 -18.37
C ARG A 137 -45.75 48.75 -17.44
N GLY A 138 -44.94 49.22 -16.49
CA GLY A 138 -45.30 50.32 -15.58
C GLY A 138 -45.18 51.73 -16.19
N MET A 139 -44.70 51.84 -17.43
CA MET A 139 -44.62 53.10 -18.20
C MET A 139 -45.83 53.31 -19.15
N GLN A 140 -46.87 52.48 -19.05
CA GLN A 140 -48.15 52.67 -19.75
C GLN A 140 -49.19 53.36 -18.87
#